data_AF-A0A6B3IFA9-F1
#
_entry.id   AF-A0A6B3IFA9-F1
#
_cell.length_a   1.000
_cell.length_b   1.000
_cell.length_c   1.000
_cell.angle_alpha   90.00
_cell.angle_beta   90.00
_cell.angle_gamma   90.00
#
_symmetry.space_group_name_H-M   'P 1'
#
loop_
_entity.id
_entity.type
_entity.pdbx_description
1 polymer ?
#
loop_
_entity_poly.entity_id
_entity_poly.type
_entity_poly.pdbx_seq_one_letter_code
_entity_poly.pdbx_strand_id
1 'polypeptide(L)' 'MVLTITEARLESGVLYAAQECRHGDTTWTHAWTDVVYSDREFEEVVEAAGFALMRWLDQNQEWAALQPLPR' A
#
# COMPACT_ATOMS: atom_id res chain seq x y z
N MET A 1 18.65 -15.77 -8.47
CA MET A 1 17.28 -16.24 -8.15
C MET A 1 17.00 -15.80 -6.72
N VAL A 2 16.07 -14.86 -6.52
CA VAL A 2 15.68 -14.38 -5.19
C VAL A 2 14.59 -15.31 -4.68
N LEU A 3 14.88 -16.09 -3.63
CA LEU A 3 13.85 -16.81 -2.88
C LEU A 3 13.24 -15.81 -1.91
N THR A 4 12.05 -15.32 -2.24
CA THR A 4 11.31 -14.39 -1.40
C THR A 4 10.45 -15.20 -0.44
N ILE A 5 10.79 -15.23 0.84
CA ILE A 5 9.85 -15.65 1.88
C ILE A 5 9.11 -14.39 2.31
N THR A 6 7.81 -14.35 2.01
CA THR A 6 6.91 -13.27 2.42
C THR A 6 6.03 -13.80 3.53
N GLU A 7 6.12 -13.22 4.71
CA GLU A 7 5.10 -13.37 5.75
C GLU A 7 4.21 -12.13 5.68
N ALA A 8 2.93 -12.34 5.37
CA ALA A 8 1.94 -11.29 5.30
C ALA A 8 0.73 -11.68 6.15
N ARG A 9 0.30 -10.76 7.02
CA ARG A 9 -0.87 -10.93 7.88
C ARG A 9 -1.76 -9.70 7.78
N LEU A 10 -3.01 -9.89 7.37
CA LEU A 10 -4.02 -8.84 7.37
C LEU A 10 -4.88 -8.97 8.63
N GLU A 11 -4.88 -7.94 9.47
CA GLU A 11 -5.69 -7.88 10.69
C GLU A 11 -6.43 -6.55 10.74
N SER A 12 -7.77 -6.60 10.75
CA SER A 12 -8.61 -5.41 10.90
C SER A 12 -8.27 -4.26 9.93
N GLY A 13 -7.96 -4.59 8.66
CA GLY A 13 -7.60 -3.62 7.63
C GLY A 13 -6.14 -3.15 7.67
N VAL A 14 -5.31 -3.70 8.56
CA VAL A 14 -3.86 -3.43 8.61
C VAL A 14 -3.11 -4.66 8.13
N LEU A 15 -2.37 -4.51 7.03
CA LEU A 15 -1.42 -5.49 6.55
C LEU A 15 -0.10 -5.32 7.29
N TYR A 16 0.38 -6.39 7.90
CA TYR A 16 1.73 -6.53 8.41
C TYR A 16 2.49 -7.42 7.45
N ALA A 17 3.57 -6.92 6.87
CA ALA A 17 4.36 -7.67 5.90
C ALA A 17 5.85 -7.66 6.27
N ALA A 18 6.48 -8.81 6.12
CA ALA A 18 7.93 -8.96 6.19
C ALA A 18 8.42 -9.77 5.00
N GLN A 19 9.54 -9.33 4.43
CA GLN A 19 10.17 -9.92 3.26
C GLN A 19 11.65 -10.13 3.55
N GLU A 20 12.14 -11.36 3.37
CA GLU A 20 13.57 -11.59 3.27
C GLU A 20 14.04 -11.26 1.84
N CYS A 21 15.05 -10.40 1.75
CA CYS A 21 15.64 -9.95 0.52
C CYS A 21 17.08 -10.45 0.45
N ARG A 22 17.50 -10.94 -0.74
CA ARG A 22 18.87 -11.44 -0.99
C ARG A 22 19.45 -10.79 -2.23
N HIS A 23 20.64 -10.21 -2.10
CA HIS A 23 21.41 -9.63 -3.20
C HIS A 23 22.89 -9.95 -3.06
N GLY A 24 23.43 -10.77 -3.96
CA GLY A 24 24.78 -11.33 -3.83
C GLY A 24 24.90 -12.12 -2.52
N ASP A 25 25.91 -11.79 -1.72
CA ASP A 25 26.15 -12.39 -0.40
C ASP A 25 25.42 -11.64 0.75
N THR A 26 24.60 -10.64 0.42
CA THR A 26 23.87 -9.84 1.40
C THR A 26 22.44 -10.35 1.56
N THR A 27 22.03 -10.54 2.81
CA THR A 27 20.65 -10.86 3.19
C THR A 27 20.14 -9.84 4.18
N TRP A 28 18.92 -9.34 3.99
CA TRP A 28 18.26 -8.45 4.94
C TRP A 28 16.76 -8.74 4.99
N THR A 29 16.11 -8.31 6.07
CA THR A 29 14.66 -8.33 6.21
C THR A 29 14.12 -6.92 6.02
N HIS A 30 13.15 -6.76 5.14
CA HIS A 30 12.35 -5.56 5.01
C HIS A 30 10.97 -5.83 5.62
N ALA A 31 10.55 -5.02 6.59
CA ALA A 31 9.24 -5.15 7.23
C ALA A 31 8.49 -3.81 7.16
N TRP A 32 7.21 -3.86 6.84
CA TRP A 32 6.35 -2.70 6.69
C TRP A 32 4.91 -3.00 7.12
N THR A 33 4.14 -1.94 7.36
CA THR A 33 2.72 -2.01 7.67
C THR A 33 1.94 -1.11 6.72
N ASP A 34 0.94 -1.67 6.05
CA ASP A 34 0.05 -0.93 5.16
C ASP A 34 -1.37 -0.91 5.75
N VAL A 35 -2.10 0.17 5.55
CA VAL A 35 -3.56 0.16 5.74
C VAL A 35 -4.17 -0.21 4.40
N VAL A 36 -4.91 -1.31 4.38
CA VAL A 36 -5.59 -1.82 3.19
C VAL A 36 -7.02 -1.35 3.24
N TYR A 37 -7.35 -0.41 2.35
CA TYR A 37 -8.71 0.03 2.10
C TYR A 37 -9.28 -0.74 0.91
N SER A 38 -10.56 -1.07 0.96
CA SER A 38 -11.30 -1.31 -0.28
C SER A 38 -11.39 -0.03 -1.12
N ASP A 39 -11.62 -0.14 -2.43
CA ASP A 39 -11.73 1.02 -3.33
C ASP A 39 -12.75 2.06 -2.81
N ARG A 40 -13.85 1.59 -2.23
CA ARG A 40 -14.87 2.44 -1.62
C ARG A 40 -14.38 3.13 -0.35
N GLU A 41 -13.74 2.40 0.55
CA GLU A 41 -13.19 2.97 1.79
C GLU A 41 -12.06 3.97 1.50
N PHE A 42 -11.29 3.72 0.44
CA PHE A 42 -10.24 4.63 0.00
C PHE A 42 -10.80 6.00 -0.36
N GLU A 43 -11.85 6.05 -1.19
CA GLU A 43 -12.51 7.32 -1.57
C GLU A 43 -13.03 8.08 -0.33
N GLU A 44 -13.70 7.39 0.60
CA GLU A 44 -14.20 7.99 1.85
C GLU A 44 -13.05 8.55 2.72
N VAL A 45 -11.93 7.84 2.82
CA VAL A 45 -10.75 8.25 3.60
C VAL A 45 -10.03 9.44 2.98
N VAL A 46 -9.83 9.46 1.65
CA VAL A 46 -9.17 10.59 1.00
C VAL A 46 -10.03 11.85 1.04
N GLU A 47 -11.35 11.71 0.89
CA GLU A 47 -12.29 12.84 1.01
C GLU A 47 -12.29 13.41 2.43
N ALA A 48 -12.35 12.55 3.46
CA ALA A 48 -12.24 12.96 4.86
C ALA A 48 -10.90 13.65 5.18
N ALA A 49 -9.83 13.32 4.44
CA ALA A 49 -8.52 13.98 4.54
C ALA A 49 -8.43 15.29 3.74
N GLY A 50 -9.49 15.71 3.04
CA GLY A 50 -9.54 16.96 2.27
C GLY A 50 -9.03 16.83 0.84
N PHE A 51 -9.11 15.63 0.24
CA PHE A 51 -8.68 15.37 -1.13
C PHE A 51 -9.77 14.71 -1.97
N ALA A 52 -9.80 14.99 -3.26
CA ALA A 52 -10.61 14.27 -4.25
C ALA A 52 -9.72 13.29 -5.04
N LEU A 53 -10.26 12.11 -5.34
CA LEU A 53 -9.67 11.18 -6.30
C LEU A 53 -9.85 11.73 -7.72
N MET A 54 -8.74 11.98 -8.42
CA MET A 54 -8.76 12.45 -9.81
C MET A 54 -8.79 11.29 -10.80
N ARG A 55 -7.87 10.34 -10.62
CA ARG A 55 -7.76 9.11 -11.41
C ARG A 55 -6.83 8.11 -10.74
N TRP A 56 -7.01 6.85 -11.10
CA TRP A 56 -6.00 5.81 -10.93
C TRP A 56 -4.88 5.99 -11.97
N LEU A 57 -3.65 5.68 -11.57
CA LEU A 57 -2.44 5.80 -12.37
C LEU A 57 -2.02 4.48 -13.01
N ASP A 58 -2.63 3.37 -12.57
CA ASP A 58 -2.41 2.04 -13.10
C ASP A 58 -3.74 1.27 -13.21
N GLN A 59 -3.69 0.15 -13.92
CA GLN A 59 -4.85 -0.71 -14.21
C GLN A 59 -5.29 -1.56 -13.01
N ASN A 60 -4.42 -1.73 -12.02
CA ASN A 60 -4.70 -2.50 -10.80
C ASN A 60 -5.25 -1.61 -9.67
N GLN A 61 -5.32 -0.29 -9.88
CA GLN A 61 -5.74 0.71 -8.90
C GLN A 61 -4.86 0.73 -7.64
N GLU A 62 -3.55 0.53 -7.81
CA GLU A 62 -2.59 0.58 -6.70
C GLU A 62 -2.12 2.02 -6.39
N TRP A 63 -2.12 2.89 -7.41
CA TRP A 63 -1.65 4.27 -7.33
C TRP A 63 -2.72 5.26 -7.78
N ALA A 64 -2.99 6.28 -6.95
CA ALA A 64 -3.96 7.32 -7.24
C ALA A 64 -3.32 8.71 -7.34
N ALA A 65 -3.81 9.53 -8.27
CA ALA A 65 -3.59 10.97 -8.24
C ALA A 65 -4.71 11.66 -7.46
N LEU A 66 -4.34 12.41 -6.42
CA LEU A 66 -5.26 13.13 -5.56
C LEU A 66 -5.15 14.65 -5.79
N GLN A 67 -6.27 15.35 -5.68
CA GLN A 67 -6.32 16.82 -5.72
C GLN A 67 -6.86 17.37 -4.40
N PRO A 68 -6.20 18.38 -3.78
CA PRO A 68 -6.75 19.04 -2.60
C PRO A 68 -8.12 19.68 -2.88
N LEU A 69 -9.07 19.50 -1.98
CA LEU A 69 -10.36 20.17 -2.05
C LEU A 69 -10.20 21.67 -1.76
N PRO A 70 -11.03 22.54 -2.38
CA PRO A 70 -11.06 23.96 -2.03
C PRO A 70 -11.38 24.13 -0.54
N ARG A 71 -10.70 25.07 0.14
CA ARG A 71 -11.02 25.44 1.52
C ARG A 71 -12.34 26.18 1.60
#